data_AF-F0S284-F1
#
_entry.id   AF-F0S284-F1
#
_cell.length_a   1.000
_cell.length_b   1.000
_cell.length_c   1.000
_cell.angle_alpha   90.00
_cell.angle_beta   90.00
_cell.angle_gamma   90.00
#
_symmetry.space_group_name_H-M   'P 1'
#
loop_
_entity.id
_entity.type
_entity.pdbx_description
1 polymer ?
#
loop_
_entity_poly.entity_id
_entity_poly.type
_entity_poly.pdbx_seq_one_letter_code
_entity_poly.pdbx_strand_id
1 'polypeptide(L)'
;MRIYFGYPDSFFKDKNFRLKDLFLREIGVKYETVPVEVRRKLLSLLDNLEQKSYLYLNGIVYDAIDILEFAFFSLSIEDLQEIVLPGYLYGKSTFLIRNLFDNLLERRVSVYYDFNFFSQKTLVVNIGYKKTSLSIGGKLITILPVGEYHFVDILGNYLFNRFILEVGISNRDLRKKGERGKLLDKFRSFAGQVLFKNRKEIFLENFRYKRSIEKEEVRLAISPYTGLCNYGDFIEKPVDISSSVVLSLYSYEELFRERAPIEKIILIGRLTFPFEDVLGKIFPIPIEKLDGKEMIGLSAVNPIFKVSLRKIDFPLDGRFPNLKIPSLDSSDEINVSLLRKYYNKQDLKGIFLIEKLTEKQLSDKEKEQFIFELLSILKRSSYRTKESILYLNYAISALSKLDIPENLFQKVLEEMIEKAFNWFLPIETKMNILYFCYKFSDKLKDERFKIFLPLLLTYIRDKKLTEGERNFIRTAVETTFSKIKISLRGQDEISRIS
;
A
#
# COMPACT_ATOMS: atom_id res chain seq x y z
N MET A 1 25.90 -13.30 25.35
CA MET A 1 25.13 -12.04 25.15
C MET A 1 24.38 -12.06 23.83
N ARG A 2 23.35 -11.22 23.67
CA ARG A 2 22.52 -11.15 22.45
C ARG A 2 22.59 -9.79 21.77
N ILE A 3 22.61 -9.80 20.43
CA ILE A 3 22.36 -8.62 19.57
C ILE A 3 21.06 -8.82 18.80
N TYR A 4 20.25 -7.77 18.67
CA TYR A 4 19.08 -7.75 17.79
C TYR A 4 19.30 -6.76 16.64
N PHE A 5 19.27 -7.25 15.40
CA PHE A 5 19.38 -6.45 14.19
C PHE A 5 18.04 -5.90 13.72
N GLY A 6 17.42 -5.07 14.55
CA GLY A 6 16.19 -4.36 14.20
C GLY A 6 16.39 -3.22 13.21
N TYR A 7 15.27 -2.76 12.64
CA TYR A 7 15.17 -1.50 11.90
C TYR A 7 14.10 -0.60 12.55
N PRO A 8 14.34 0.73 12.65
CA PRO A 8 15.57 1.44 12.30
C PRO A 8 16.69 1.30 13.34
N ASP A 9 16.32 0.87 14.56
CA ASP A 9 17.21 0.77 15.69
C ASP A 9 17.53 -0.72 15.94
N SER A 10 18.82 -1.00 16.10
CA SER A 10 19.38 -2.26 16.53
C SER A 10 19.82 -2.15 17.99
N PHE A 11 19.90 -3.27 18.69
CA PHE A 11 20.08 -3.27 20.14
C PHE A 11 21.14 -4.29 20.55
N PHE A 12 22.05 -3.87 21.44
CA PHE A 12 23.11 -4.71 21.99
C PHE A 12 23.42 -4.27 23.42
N LYS A 13 23.37 -5.20 24.38
CA LYS A 13 23.44 -4.88 25.83
C LYS A 13 22.36 -3.83 26.17
N ASP A 14 22.72 -2.78 26.93
CA ASP A 14 21.83 -1.66 27.26
C ASP A 14 21.86 -0.52 26.21
N LYS A 15 22.50 -0.73 25.05
CA LYS A 15 22.66 0.30 24.02
C LYS A 15 21.72 0.09 22.84
N ASN A 16 21.14 1.19 22.35
CA ASN A 16 20.49 1.27 21.05
C ASN A 16 21.44 1.95 20.04
N PHE A 17 21.37 1.55 18.78
CA PHE A 17 22.17 2.15 17.72
C PHE A 17 21.51 1.96 16.36
N ARG A 18 21.89 2.80 15.39
CA ARG A 18 21.51 2.60 13.99
C ARG A 18 22.73 2.22 13.19
N LEU A 19 22.63 1.13 12.45
CA LEU A 19 23.73 0.62 11.62
C LEU A 19 24.30 1.70 10.69
N LYS A 20 23.42 2.47 10.04
CA LYS A 20 23.82 3.58 9.17
C LYS A 20 24.61 4.67 9.91
N ASP A 21 24.26 4.96 11.17
CA ASP A 21 24.87 6.06 11.93
C ASP A 21 26.25 5.62 12.45
N LEU A 22 26.38 4.35 12.86
CA LEU A 22 27.68 3.74 13.19
C LEU A 22 28.61 3.72 11.97
N PHE A 23 28.12 3.25 10.82
CA PHE A 23 28.89 3.21 9.58
C PHE A 23 29.38 4.61 9.17
N LEU A 24 28.47 5.59 9.09
CA LEU A 24 28.82 6.96 8.67
C LEU A 24 29.82 7.62 9.60
N ARG A 25 29.72 7.34 10.91
CA ARG A 25 30.70 7.79 11.90
C ARG A 25 32.07 7.16 11.65
N GLU A 26 32.11 5.85 11.40
CA GLU A 26 33.36 5.11 11.15
C GLU A 26 34.10 5.64 9.92
N ILE A 27 33.38 5.91 8.82
CA ILE A 27 34.00 6.44 7.58
C ILE A 27 34.13 7.98 7.58
N GLY A 28 33.79 8.66 8.67
CA GLY A 28 33.92 10.11 8.80
C GLY A 28 33.01 10.94 7.88
N VAL A 29 31.84 10.41 7.49
CA VAL A 29 30.90 11.08 6.56
C VAL A 29 29.68 11.62 7.30
N LYS A 30 29.35 12.90 7.07
CA LYS A 30 28.11 13.50 7.56
C LYS A 30 26.92 13.07 6.70
N TYR A 31 25.82 12.64 7.31
CA TYR A 31 24.63 12.18 6.57
C TYR A 31 24.07 13.24 5.62
N GLU A 32 24.18 14.52 5.98
CA GLU A 32 23.69 15.67 5.23
C GLU A 32 24.43 15.88 3.90
N THR A 33 25.64 15.35 3.74
CA THR A 33 26.43 15.46 2.51
C THR A 33 26.21 14.28 1.55
N VAL A 34 25.56 13.21 2.02
CA VAL A 34 25.34 11.99 1.24
C VAL A 34 24.29 12.22 0.14
N PRO A 35 24.48 11.76 -1.11
CA PRO A 35 23.45 11.83 -2.16
C PRO A 35 22.16 11.07 -1.78
N VAL A 36 20.99 11.53 -2.26
CA VAL A 36 19.69 10.98 -1.85
C VAL A 36 19.55 9.49 -2.16
N GLU A 37 20.03 9.06 -3.33
CA GLU A 37 20.02 7.67 -3.77
C GLU A 37 20.83 6.78 -2.80
N VAL A 38 21.97 7.30 -2.34
CA VAL A 38 22.84 6.62 -1.37
C VAL A 38 22.19 6.61 0.01
N ARG A 39 21.57 7.71 0.45
CA ARG A 39 20.80 7.75 1.71
C ARG A 39 19.73 6.69 1.76
N ARG A 40 18.97 6.49 0.66
CA ARG A 40 17.92 5.46 0.61
C ARG A 40 18.49 4.07 0.77
N LYS A 41 19.62 3.77 0.12
CA LYS A 41 20.30 2.48 0.26
C LYS A 41 20.83 2.25 1.68
N LEU A 42 21.43 3.28 2.29
CA LEU A 42 21.87 3.24 3.70
C LEU A 42 20.71 2.99 4.68
N LEU A 43 19.55 3.63 4.45
CA LEU A 43 18.34 3.38 5.25
C LEU A 43 17.78 1.96 5.06
N SER A 44 18.00 1.33 3.89
CA SER A 44 17.61 -0.07 3.59
C SER A 44 18.77 -1.05 3.78
N LEU A 45 19.80 -0.73 4.58
CA LEU A 45 21.01 -1.56 4.65
C LEU A 45 20.69 -3.05 4.83
N LEU A 46 19.93 -3.38 5.88
CA LEU A 46 19.51 -4.75 6.18
C LEU A 46 18.66 -5.36 5.05
N ASP A 47 17.76 -4.59 4.44
CA ASP A 47 16.91 -5.06 3.33
C ASP A 47 17.71 -5.37 2.05
N ASN A 48 18.86 -4.72 1.84
CA ASN A 48 19.65 -4.78 0.61
C ASN A 48 20.83 -5.77 0.68
N LEU A 49 21.01 -6.53 1.77
CA LEU A 49 22.10 -7.51 1.91
C LEU A 49 22.10 -8.60 0.82
N GLU A 50 20.97 -8.77 0.11
CA GLU A 50 20.83 -9.68 -1.03
C GLU A 50 21.29 -9.10 -2.38
N GLN A 51 21.33 -7.77 -2.51
CA GLN A 51 21.54 -7.06 -3.78
C GLN A 51 22.98 -6.54 -3.87
N LYS A 52 23.67 -6.80 -5.00
CA LYS A 52 24.99 -6.22 -5.36
C LYS A 52 24.89 -4.71 -5.64
N SER A 53 24.42 -3.95 -4.67
CA SER A 53 24.09 -2.54 -4.80
C SER A 53 25.14 -1.70 -4.09
N TYR A 54 26.32 -1.66 -4.70
CA TYR A 54 27.45 -0.85 -4.24
C TYR A 54 27.05 0.60 -3.92
N LEU A 55 27.61 1.14 -2.83
CA LEU A 55 27.60 2.54 -2.45
C LEU A 55 28.93 3.16 -2.79
N TYR A 56 28.88 4.31 -3.44
CA TYR A 56 30.06 5.13 -3.67
C TYR A 56 30.05 6.30 -2.69
N LEU A 57 31.02 6.31 -1.78
CA LEU A 57 31.19 7.34 -0.74
C LEU A 57 32.68 7.67 -0.64
N ASN A 58 33.02 8.97 -0.68
CA ASN A 58 34.40 9.47 -0.59
C ASN A 58 35.40 8.79 -1.52
N GLY A 59 35.01 8.45 -2.75
CA GLY A 59 35.93 7.79 -3.69
C GLY A 59 36.00 6.27 -3.56
N ILE A 60 35.36 5.68 -2.55
CA ILE A 60 35.44 4.26 -2.22
C ILE A 60 34.10 3.58 -2.51
N VAL A 61 34.18 2.33 -2.95
CA VAL A 61 33.04 1.46 -3.20
C VAL A 61 32.83 0.54 -1.99
N TYR A 62 31.64 0.58 -1.40
CA TYR A 62 31.22 -0.29 -0.30
C TYR A 62 30.05 -1.15 -0.74
N ASP A 63 30.07 -2.45 -0.45
CA ASP A 63 28.89 -3.29 -0.51
C ASP A 63 28.12 -3.30 0.82
N ALA A 64 26.97 -3.97 0.86
CA ALA A 64 26.12 -3.98 2.04
C ALA A 64 26.73 -4.74 3.24
N ILE A 65 27.64 -5.69 2.99
CA ILE A 65 28.35 -6.42 4.03
C ILE A 65 29.52 -5.59 4.55
N ASP A 66 30.27 -4.90 3.69
CA ASP A 66 31.29 -3.95 4.12
C ASP A 66 30.68 -2.91 5.07
N ILE A 67 29.53 -2.33 4.70
CA ILE A 67 28.84 -1.35 5.54
C ILE A 67 28.45 -1.94 6.89
N LEU A 68 28.01 -3.19 6.90
CA LEU A 68 27.60 -3.89 8.12
C LEU A 68 28.81 -4.20 9.01
N GLU A 69 29.94 -4.62 8.43
CA GLU A 69 31.22 -4.85 9.10
C GLU A 69 31.74 -3.58 9.78
N PHE A 70 31.89 -2.50 9.01
CA PHE A 70 32.39 -1.21 9.53
C PHE A 70 31.45 -0.64 10.61
N ALA A 71 30.14 -0.86 10.50
CA ALA A 71 29.22 -0.46 11.56
C ALA A 71 29.54 -1.14 12.91
N PHE A 72 30.13 -2.34 12.91
CA PHE A 72 30.41 -3.11 14.12
C PHE A 72 31.78 -2.88 14.75
N PHE A 73 32.72 -2.20 14.09
CA PHE A 73 34.02 -1.84 14.70
C PHE A 73 33.86 -1.09 16.03
N SER A 74 32.81 -0.27 16.14
CA SER A 74 32.53 0.50 17.35
C SER A 74 31.78 -0.26 18.45
N LEU A 75 31.50 -1.56 18.28
CA LEU A 75 30.79 -2.41 19.25
C LEU A 75 31.72 -3.49 19.81
N SER A 76 31.82 -3.57 21.14
CA SER A 76 32.56 -4.64 21.84
C SER A 76 31.77 -5.97 21.78
N ILE A 77 31.90 -6.70 20.67
CA ILE A 77 31.13 -7.90 20.34
C ILE A 77 31.77 -9.22 20.81
N GLU A 78 32.90 -9.17 21.51
CA GLU A 78 33.69 -10.34 21.96
C GLU A 78 32.90 -11.37 22.79
N ASP A 79 31.80 -10.99 23.46
CA ASP A 79 30.93 -11.86 24.28
C ASP A 79 29.58 -12.22 23.62
N LEU A 80 29.42 -11.90 22.34
CA LEU A 80 28.22 -12.21 21.56
C LEU A 80 28.01 -13.73 21.37
N GLN A 81 26.90 -14.25 21.90
CA GLN A 81 26.50 -15.66 21.80
C GLN A 81 25.31 -15.85 20.84
N GLU A 82 24.44 -14.85 20.74
CA GLU A 82 23.21 -14.94 19.96
C GLU A 82 22.98 -13.69 19.09
N ILE A 83 22.58 -13.92 17.85
CA ILE A 83 22.10 -12.89 16.92
C ILE A 83 20.61 -13.12 16.70
N VAL A 84 19.80 -12.09 16.87
CA VAL A 84 18.40 -12.09 16.50
C VAL A 84 18.21 -11.25 15.24
N LEU A 85 17.63 -11.86 14.22
CA LEU A 85 17.32 -11.24 12.93
C LEU A 85 15.82 -11.01 12.77
N PRO A 86 15.40 -9.90 12.15
CA PRO A 86 14.04 -9.78 11.64
C PRO A 86 13.73 -10.89 10.63
N GLY A 87 12.49 -11.39 10.63
CA GLY A 87 12.07 -12.44 9.71
C GLY A 87 12.28 -12.10 8.22
N TYR A 88 12.28 -10.82 7.86
CA TYR A 88 12.48 -10.36 6.48
C TYR A 88 13.93 -10.48 5.97
N LEU A 89 14.88 -10.87 6.84
CA LEU A 89 16.26 -11.20 6.48
C LEU A 89 16.49 -12.68 6.20
N TYR A 90 15.45 -13.51 6.32
CA TYR A 90 15.55 -14.93 6.06
C TYR A 90 16.07 -15.22 4.64
N GLY A 91 17.03 -16.13 4.53
CA GLY A 91 17.62 -16.55 3.25
C GLY A 91 19.08 -16.13 3.09
N LYS A 92 19.43 -15.56 1.94
CA LYS A 92 20.83 -15.23 1.60
C LYS A 92 21.41 -14.17 2.54
N SER A 93 20.64 -13.16 2.93
CA SER A 93 21.09 -12.15 3.90
C SER A 93 21.55 -12.79 5.21
N THR A 94 20.81 -13.79 5.71
CA THR A 94 21.17 -14.52 6.94
C THR A 94 22.50 -15.25 6.79
N PHE A 95 22.73 -15.93 5.67
CA PHE A 95 24.00 -16.60 5.41
C PHE A 95 25.18 -15.62 5.41
N LEU A 96 25.01 -14.46 4.77
CA LEU A 96 26.06 -13.43 4.74
C LEU A 96 26.33 -12.83 6.12
N ILE A 97 25.29 -12.52 6.90
CA ILE A 97 25.44 -12.03 8.28
C ILE A 97 26.15 -13.08 9.15
N ARG A 98 25.76 -14.35 9.02
CA ARG A 98 26.40 -15.43 9.78
C ARG A 98 27.89 -15.52 9.46
N ASN A 99 28.26 -15.51 8.18
CA ASN A 99 29.67 -15.55 7.78
C ASN A 99 30.45 -14.32 8.27
N LEU A 100 29.83 -13.14 8.23
CA LEU A 100 30.43 -11.92 8.77
C LEU A 100 30.80 -12.11 10.25
N PHE A 101 29.89 -12.65 11.07
CA PHE A 101 30.16 -12.89 12.49
C PHE A 101 31.11 -14.05 12.76
N ASP A 102 31.02 -15.14 11.99
CA ASP A 102 31.96 -16.25 12.08
C ASP A 102 33.40 -15.77 11.79
N ASN A 103 33.58 -14.84 10.85
CA ASN A 103 34.87 -14.22 10.53
C ASN A 103 35.32 -13.20 11.59
N LEU A 104 34.43 -12.31 12.06
CA LEU A 104 34.77 -11.26 13.02
C LEU A 104 35.07 -11.78 14.43
N LEU A 105 34.46 -12.89 14.84
CA LEU A 105 34.57 -13.42 16.20
C LEU A 105 35.37 -14.72 16.30
N GLU A 106 35.76 -15.30 15.16
CA GLU A 106 36.43 -16.61 15.07
C GLU A 106 35.72 -17.73 15.84
N ARG A 107 34.40 -17.64 16.02
CA ARG A 107 33.57 -18.62 16.73
C ARG A 107 32.16 -18.66 16.20
N ARG A 108 31.46 -19.76 16.49
CA ARG A 108 30.05 -19.92 16.11
C ARG A 108 29.13 -19.09 17.00
N VAL A 109 28.28 -18.29 16.36
CA VAL A 109 27.20 -17.54 17.01
C VAL A 109 25.83 -18.13 16.62
N SER A 110 24.94 -18.32 17.59
CA SER A 110 23.58 -18.81 17.31
C SER A 110 22.76 -17.72 16.64
N VAL A 111 22.09 -18.06 15.52
CA VAL A 111 21.21 -17.13 14.80
C VAL A 111 19.75 -17.54 15.02
N TYR A 112 18.98 -16.64 15.63
CA TYR A 112 17.54 -16.72 15.78
C TYR A 112 16.86 -15.63 14.94
N TYR A 113 15.57 -15.81 14.71
CA TYR A 113 14.69 -14.77 14.18
C TYR A 113 13.73 -14.28 15.26
N ASP A 114 13.20 -13.07 15.06
CA ASP A 114 12.18 -12.46 15.93
C ASP A 114 11.03 -13.41 16.30
N PHE A 115 10.51 -14.17 15.34
CA PHE A 115 9.40 -15.10 15.56
C PHE A 115 9.78 -16.35 16.37
N ASN A 116 11.05 -16.61 16.67
CA ASN A 116 11.47 -17.72 17.54
C ASN A 116 11.14 -17.47 19.02
N PHE A 117 10.85 -16.22 19.39
CA PHE A 117 10.60 -15.79 20.78
C PHE A 117 9.11 -15.79 21.16
N PHE A 118 8.24 -16.26 20.27
CA PHE A 118 6.79 -16.24 20.45
C PHE A 118 6.17 -17.62 20.28
N SER A 119 5.00 -17.85 20.89
CA SER A 119 4.27 -19.12 20.78
C SER A 119 3.71 -19.35 19.38
N GLN A 120 3.41 -20.61 19.04
CA GLN A 120 2.80 -20.99 17.76
C GLN A 120 1.39 -20.41 17.53
N LYS A 121 0.84 -19.70 18.52
CA LYS A 121 -0.44 -18.99 18.45
C LYS A 121 -0.30 -17.48 18.26
N THR A 122 0.92 -17.00 18.05
CA THR A 122 1.22 -15.58 17.89
C THR A 122 1.57 -15.28 16.44
N LEU A 123 0.82 -14.38 15.80
CA LEU A 123 1.19 -13.76 14.53
C LEU A 123 2.17 -12.62 14.81
N VAL A 124 3.40 -12.76 14.33
CA VAL A 124 4.46 -11.76 14.45
C VAL A 124 4.62 -11.08 13.10
N VAL A 125 4.47 -9.75 13.08
CA VAL A 125 4.65 -8.90 11.91
C VAL A 125 5.79 -7.94 12.19
N ASN A 126 6.91 -8.11 11.47
CA ASN A 126 8.07 -7.23 11.62
C ASN A 126 8.21 -6.32 10.39
N ILE A 127 8.11 -5.02 10.62
CA ILE A 127 8.05 -3.97 9.61
C ILE A 127 9.44 -3.34 9.48
N GLY A 128 10.13 -3.70 8.40
CA GLY A 128 11.39 -3.08 7.99
C GLY A 128 11.19 -1.82 7.15
N TYR A 129 12.29 -1.31 6.58
CA TYR A 129 12.23 -0.11 5.76
C TYR A 129 11.55 -0.35 4.41
N LYS A 130 11.92 -1.44 3.72
CA LYS A 130 11.31 -1.84 2.44
C LYS A 130 10.56 -3.17 2.48
N LYS A 131 10.87 -4.04 3.43
CA LYS A 131 10.25 -5.37 3.54
C LYS A 131 9.51 -5.50 4.87
N THR A 132 8.50 -6.35 4.90
CA THR A 132 7.78 -6.74 6.13
C THR A 132 7.69 -8.24 6.16
N SER A 133 8.04 -8.89 7.26
CA SER A 133 7.84 -10.33 7.43
C SER A 133 6.58 -10.63 8.21
N LEU A 134 5.86 -11.66 7.78
CA LEU A 134 4.74 -12.25 8.50
C LEU A 134 5.11 -13.69 8.88
N SER A 135 4.92 -13.98 10.16
CA SER A 135 5.32 -15.26 10.75
C SER A 135 4.33 -15.65 11.84
N ILE A 136 4.09 -16.94 12.00
CA ILE A 136 3.41 -17.49 13.17
C ILE A 136 4.50 -18.11 14.03
N GLY A 137 4.53 -17.92 15.36
CA GLY A 137 5.68 -18.27 16.19
C GLY A 137 6.39 -19.59 15.81
N GLY A 138 7.71 -19.51 15.59
CA GLY A 138 8.53 -20.61 15.06
C GLY A 138 8.41 -20.90 13.55
N LYS A 139 7.57 -20.18 12.80
CA LYS A 139 7.30 -20.42 11.37
C LYS A 139 7.22 -19.12 10.57
N LEU A 140 8.14 -18.94 9.61
CA LEU A 140 8.05 -17.84 8.64
C LEU A 140 7.04 -18.19 7.54
N ILE A 141 6.05 -17.32 7.32
CA ILE A 141 4.97 -17.53 6.34
C ILE A 141 5.26 -16.77 5.04
N THR A 142 5.60 -15.48 5.13
CA THR A 142 5.91 -14.70 3.93
C THR A 142 6.72 -13.45 4.24
N ILE A 143 7.31 -12.88 3.19
CA ILE A 143 7.96 -11.57 3.21
C ILE A 143 7.24 -10.71 2.17
N LEU A 144 6.67 -9.61 2.61
CA LEU A 144 6.01 -8.61 1.76
C LEU A 144 7.05 -7.60 1.25
N PRO A 145 6.97 -7.19 -0.02
CA PRO A 145 7.80 -6.12 -0.58
C PRO A 145 7.27 -4.73 -0.19
N VAL A 146 6.81 -4.57 1.05
CA VAL A 146 6.28 -3.31 1.62
C VAL A 146 6.92 -3.08 2.97
N GLY A 147 7.16 -1.82 3.31
CA GLY A 147 7.76 -1.37 4.56
C GLY A 147 7.56 0.13 4.71
N GLU A 148 8.18 0.76 5.70
CA GLU A 148 7.99 2.19 6.01
C GLU A 148 8.19 3.13 4.81
N TYR A 149 9.20 2.85 3.98
CA TYR A 149 9.55 3.65 2.80
C TYR A 149 8.35 3.82 1.87
N HIS A 150 7.56 2.76 1.68
CA HIS A 150 6.44 2.74 0.75
C HIS A 150 5.33 3.68 1.19
N PHE A 151 5.05 3.75 2.50
CA PHE A 151 4.09 4.68 3.08
C PHE A 151 4.55 6.13 2.97
N VAL A 152 5.83 6.40 3.24
CA VAL A 152 6.42 7.74 3.06
C VAL A 152 6.40 8.15 1.59
N ASP A 153 6.74 7.23 0.68
CA ASP A 153 6.77 7.51 -0.75
C ASP A 153 5.36 7.77 -1.28
N ILE A 154 4.37 6.94 -0.97
CA ILE A 154 3.00 7.15 -1.48
C ILE A 154 2.39 8.43 -0.95
N LEU A 155 2.51 8.69 0.35
CA LEU A 155 1.97 9.92 0.95
C LEU A 155 2.73 11.14 0.42
N GLY A 156 4.05 11.07 0.27
CA GLY A 156 4.86 12.16 -0.28
C GLY A 156 4.50 12.49 -1.73
N ASN A 157 4.31 11.48 -2.58
CA ASN A 157 3.88 11.68 -3.97
C ASN A 157 2.44 12.19 -4.04
N TYR A 158 1.54 11.67 -3.20
CA TYR A 158 0.17 12.17 -3.07
C TYR A 158 0.14 13.65 -2.70
N LEU A 159 0.85 14.05 -1.64
CA LEU A 159 0.90 15.44 -1.18
C LEU A 159 1.54 16.36 -2.22
N PHE A 160 2.56 15.88 -2.95
CA PHE A 160 3.16 16.63 -4.05
C PHE A 160 2.19 16.84 -5.21
N ASN A 161 1.48 15.79 -5.64
CA ASN A 161 0.48 15.88 -6.69
C ASN A 161 -0.69 16.77 -6.27
N ARG A 162 -1.12 16.68 -5.00
CA ARG A 162 -2.13 17.55 -4.41
C ARG A 162 -1.69 19.02 -4.46
N PHE A 163 -0.48 19.32 -4.04
CA PHE A 163 0.09 20.66 -4.10
C PHE A 163 0.13 21.24 -5.52
N ILE A 164 0.59 20.45 -6.50
CA ILE A 164 0.61 20.84 -7.93
C ILE A 164 -0.79 21.27 -8.38
N LEU A 165 -1.81 20.46 -8.09
CA LEU A 165 -3.19 20.74 -8.47
C LEU A 165 -3.77 21.95 -7.74
N GLU A 166 -3.45 22.12 -6.46
CA GLU A 166 -3.98 23.23 -5.65
C GLU A 166 -3.38 24.58 -6.05
N VAL A 167 -2.08 24.61 -6.33
CA VAL A 167 -1.37 25.82 -6.74
C VAL A 167 -1.52 26.08 -8.25
N GLY A 168 -1.87 25.06 -9.04
CA GLY A 168 -2.02 25.19 -10.49
C GLY A 168 -0.68 25.21 -11.24
N ILE A 169 0.33 24.51 -10.72
CA ILE A 169 1.67 24.45 -11.33
C ILE A 169 1.76 23.23 -12.26
N SER A 170 2.33 23.40 -13.45
CA SER A 170 2.60 22.26 -14.34
C SER A 170 3.78 21.41 -13.85
N ASN A 171 3.55 20.11 -13.66
CA ASN A 171 4.60 19.13 -13.39
C ASN A 171 5.66 19.09 -14.52
N ARG A 172 5.30 19.45 -15.76
CA ARG A 172 6.25 19.52 -16.89
C ARG A 172 7.23 20.67 -16.69
N ASP A 173 6.74 21.81 -16.19
CA ASP A 173 7.57 23.00 -16.00
C ASP A 173 8.53 22.82 -14.83
N LEU A 174 8.07 22.19 -13.74
CA LEU A 174 8.94 21.82 -12.62
C LEU A 174 10.08 20.87 -13.05
N ARG A 175 9.85 19.99 -14.03
CA ARG A 175 10.92 19.13 -14.59
C ARG A 175 11.90 19.94 -15.40
N LYS A 176 11.42 20.82 -16.29
CA LYS A 176 12.28 21.69 -17.11
C LYS A 176 13.19 22.58 -16.25
N LYS A 177 12.69 23.04 -15.11
CA LYS A 177 13.45 23.86 -14.14
C LYS A 177 14.33 23.04 -13.19
N GLY A 178 14.28 21.71 -13.24
CA GLY A 178 15.01 20.84 -12.31
C GLY A 178 14.51 20.89 -10.85
N GLU A 179 13.37 21.53 -10.57
CA GLU A 179 12.83 21.72 -9.22
C GLU A 179 11.97 20.55 -8.74
N ARG A 180 11.43 19.75 -9.68
CA ARG A 180 10.54 18.63 -9.36
C ARG A 180 11.13 17.70 -8.31
N GLY A 181 12.39 17.28 -8.48
CA GLY A 181 13.05 16.34 -7.57
C GLY A 181 13.17 16.92 -6.16
N LYS A 182 13.65 18.17 -6.06
CA LYS A 182 13.80 18.89 -4.80
C LYS A 182 12.46 19.04 -4.05
N LEU A 183 11.40 19.40 -4.77
CA LEU A 183 10.06 19.52 -4.18
C LEU A 183 9.51 18.17 -3.75
N LEU A 184 9.61 17.14 -4.58
CA LEU A 184 9.13 15.80 -4.25
C LEU A 184 9.82 15.26 -2.99
N ASP A 185 11.14 15.44 -2.86
CA ASP A 185 11.86 15.02 -1.67
C ASP A 185 11.46 15.85 -0.42
N LYS A 186 11.14 17.13 -0.59
CA LYS A 186 10.57 17.95 0.49
C LYS A 186 9.19 17.43 0.92
N PHE A 187 8.33 17.03 -0.01
CA PHE A 187 7.04 16.41 0.30
C PHE A 187 7.16 15.02 0.93
N ARG A 188 8.15 14.21 0.55
CA ARG A 188 8.48 12.96 1.26
C ARG A 188 8.95 13.24 2.68
N SER A 189 9.73 14.31 2.90
CA SER A 189 10.10 14.75 4.25
C SER A 189 8.87 15.14 5.08
N PHE A 190 7.92 15.89 4.50
CA PHE A 190 6.65 16.19 5.16
C PHE A 190 5.84 14.93 5.45
N ALA A 191 5.73 14.00 4.50
CA ALA A 191 5.06 12.71 4.70
C ALA A 191 5.67 11.94 5.87
N GLY A 192 7.01 11.91 6.00
CA GLY A 192 7.67 11.35 7.16
C GLY A 192 7.29 12.07 8.47
N GLN A 193 7.21 13.39 8.48
CA GLN A 193 6.78 14.14 9.67
C GLN A 193 5.31 13.91 10.01
N VAL A 194 4.44 13.75 9.01
CA VAL A 194 3.03 13.40 9.21
C VAL A 194 2.92 12.00 9.82
N LEU A 195 3.56 11.00 9.20
CA LEU A 195 3.45 9.60 9.61
C LEU A 195 4.11 9.29 10.95
N PHE A 196 5.26 9.90 11.24
CA PHE A 196 6.07 9.55 12.42
C PHE A 196 6.03 10.58 13.54
N LYS A 197 5.67 11.84 13.25
CA LYS A 197 5.63 12.91 14.26
C LYS A 197 4.23 13.51 14.41
N ASN A 198 3.21 12.91 13.79
CA ASN A 198 1.83 13.40 13.80
C ASN A 198 1.70 14.88 13.42
N ARG A 199 2.57 15.37 12.51
CA ARG A 199 2.50 16.75 12.02
C ARG A 199 1.21 16.93 11.24
N LYS A 200 0.39 17.91 11.64
CA LYS A 200 -0.93 18.18 11.03
C LYS A 200 -0.94 19.27 9.96
N GLU A 201 0.14 20.02 9.80
CA GLU A 201 0.20 21.12 8.85
C GLU A 201 1.45 21.05 7.97
N ILE A 202 1.30 21.32 6.68
CA ILE A 202 2.42 21.52 5.74
C ILE A 202 2.57 23.01 5.44
N PHE A 203 3.81 23.48 5.45
CA PHE A 203 4.15 24.86 5.07
C PHE A 203 5.29 24.88 4.06
N LEU A 204 5.07 25.55 2.94
CA LEU A 204 6.04 25.83 1.88
C LEU A 204 6.08 27.32 1.60
N GLU A 205 7.01 27.99 2.28
CA GLU A 205 7.20 29.45 2.22
C GLU A 205 7.38 29.98 0.79
N ASN A 206 8.26 29.35 0.00
CA ASN A 206 8.54 29.75 -1.38
C ASN A 206 7.30 29.78 -2.29
N PHE A 207 6.24 29.05 -1.92
CA PHE A 207 4.98 28.98 -2.66
C PHE A 207 3.81 29.58 -1.88
N ARG A 208 4.07 30.19 -0.71
CA ARG A 208 3.07 30.68 0.25
C ARG A 208 1.97 29.64 0.51
N TYR A 209 2.35 28.37 0.49
CA TYR A 209 1.41 27.25 0.58
C TYR A 209 1.35 26.74 2.01
N LYS A 210 0.16 26.82 2.60
CA LYS A 210 -0.17 26.27 3.92
C LYS A 210 -1.38 25.35 3.79
N ARG A 211 -1.30 24.14 4.35
CA ARG A 211 -2.38 23.14 4.30
C ARG A 211 -2.44 22.35 5.61
N SER A 212 -3.64 22.13 6.15
CA SER A 212 -3.90 21.12 7.18
C SER A 212 -4.11 19.74 6.56
N ILE A 213 -3.71 18.70 7.26
CA ILE A 213 -3.85 17.30 6.83
C ILE A 213 -4.62 16.57 7.92
N GLU A 214 -5.81 16.10 7.56
CA GLU A 214 -6.66 15.33 8.45
C GLU A 214 -6.22 13.87 8.53
N LYS A 215 -6.51 13.20 9.66
CA LYS A 215 -6.19 11.78 9.84
C LYS A 215 -6.84 10.90 8.75
N GLU A 216 -8.06 11.24 8.36
CA GLU A 216 -8.77 10.51 7.30
C GLU A 216 -8.10 10.68 5.94
N GLU A 217 -7.58 11.88 5.63
CA GLU A 217 -6.79 12.10 4.41
C GLU A 217 -5.54 11.21 4.39
N VAL A 218 -4.83 11.08 5.52
CA VAL A 218 -3.68 10.19 5.63
C VAL A 218 -4.09 8.73 5.39
N ARG A 219 -5.16 8.26 6.05
CA ARG A 219 -5.67 6.88 5.89
C ARG A 219 -6.04 6.57 4.44
N LEU A 220 -6.77 7.47 3.79
CA LEU A 220 -7.14 7.32 2.38
C LEU A 220 -5.92 7.42 1.45
N ALA A 221 -4.97 8.32 1.72
CA ALA A 221 -3.75 8.46 0.91
C ALA A 221 -2.83 7.24 0.95
N ILE A 222 -2.79 6.50 2.06
CA ILE A 222 -2.01 5.26 2.19
C ILE A 222 -2.78 4.00 1.82
N SER A 223 -4.09 4.12 1.55
CA SER A 223 -4.97 2.99 1.25
C SER A 223 -4.52 2.08 0.10
N PRO A 224 -3.74 2.54 -0.92
CA PRO A 224 -3.20 1.62 -1.93
C PRO A 224 -2.22 0.57 -1.40
N TYR A 225 -1.61 0.78 -0.23
CA TYR A 225 -0.75 -0.21 0.42
C TYR A 225 -1.45 -0.97 1.55
N THR A 226 -2.46 -0.39 2.20
CA THR A 226 -3.18 -1.09 3.29
C THR A 226 -4.23 -2.05 2.75
N GLY A 227 -5.02 -1.63 1.76
CA GLY A 227 -6.13 -2.41 1.21
C GLY A 227 -7.35 -2.52 2.14
N LEU A 228 -8.34 -3.31 1.68
CA LEU A 228 -9.63 -3.53 2.34
C LEU A 228 -10.10 -5.01 2.32
N CYS A 229 -9.24 -5.96 1.95
CA CYS A 229 -9.61 -7.37 1.88
C CYS A 229 -9.79 -7.98 3.29
N ASN A 230 -10.75 -8.89 3.40
CA ASN A 230 -11.03 -9.67 4.61
C ASN A 230 -10.85 -11.16 4.36
N TYR A 231 -10.71 -11.93 5.43
CA TYR A 231 -10.71 -13.38 5.34
C TYR A 231 -12.05 -13.88 4.77
N GLY A 232 -11.99 -14.75 3.76
CA GLY A 232 -13.12 -15.18 2.94
C GLY A 232 -13.22 -14.51 1.56
N ASP A 233 -12.49 -13.42 1.31
CA ASP A 233 -12.43 -12.80 -0.01
C ASP A 233 -11.59 -13.64 -0.99
N PHE A 234 -11.94 -13.58 -2.27
CA PHE A 234 -11.19 -14.21 -3.36
C PHE A 234 -9.98 -13.35 -3.72
N ILE A 235 -8.79 -13.95 -3.66
CA ILE A 235 -7.53 -13.27 -3.91
C ILE A 235 -6.75 -14.07 -4.95
N GLU A 236 -6.89 -13.67 -6.21
CA GLU A 236 -6.09 -14.26 -7.30
C GLU A 236 -4.61 -13.89 -7.13
N LYS A 237 -4.33 -12.61 -6.83
CA LYS A 237 -2.98 -12.08 -6.59
C LYS A 237 -3.03 -11.00 -5.50
N PRO A 238 -2.01 -10.93 -4.62
CA PRO A 238 -1.93 -9.90 -3.60
C PRO A 238 -1.52 -8.56 -4.23
N VAL A 239 -2.17 -7.46 -3.85
CA VAL A 239 -1.88 -6.11 -4.36
C VAL A 239 -1.57 -5.09 -3.26
N ASP A 240 -1.83 -5.45 -2.01
CA ASP A 240 -1.68 -4.64 -0.81
C ASP A 240 -1.46 -5.54 0.42
N ILE A 241 -1.31 -4.95 1.61
CA ILE A 241 -1.08 -5.69 2.86
C ILE A 241 -2.29 -6.57 3.21
N SER A 242 -3.52 -6.06 3.14
CA SER A 242 -4.71 -6.83 3.50
C SER A 242 -4.86 -8.11 2.68
N SER A 243 -4.75 -7.99 1.35
CA SER A 243 -4.81 -9.12 0.42
C SER A 243 -3.63 -10.08 0.61
N SER A 244 -2.45 -9.56 0.96
CA SER A 244 -1.29 -10.39 1.27
C SER A 244 -1.46 -11.22 2.53
N VAL A 245 -1.99 -10.61 3.61
CA VAL A 245 -2.26 -11.30 4.87
C VAL A 245 -3.25 -12.43 4.63
N VAL A 246 -4.39 -12.14 4.00
CA VAL A 246 -5.43 -13.13 3.73
C VAL A 246 -4.91 -14.25 2.84
N LEU A 247 -4.19 -13.94 1.76
CA LEU A 247 -3.58 -14.95 0.90
C LEU A 247 -2.57 -15.83 1.65
N SER A 248 -1.82 -15.25 2.58
CA SER A 248 -0.86 -15.98 3.42
C SER A 248 -1.55 -16.96 4.38
N LEU A 249 -2.73 -16.58 4.90
CA LEU A 249 -3.55 -17.48 5.72
C LEU A 249 -4.11 -18.64 4.89
N TYR A 250 -4.61 -18.39 3.69
CA TYR A 250 -5.04 -19.46 2.79
C TYR A 250 -3.90 -20.41 2.43
N SER A 251 -2.70 -19.88 2.18
CA SER A 251 -1.51 -20.70 1.96
C SER A 251 -1.11 -21.51 3.19
N TYR A 252 -1.25 -20.95 4.39
CA TYR A 252 -1.04 -21.71 5.62
C TYR A 252 -2.00 -22.90 5.69
N GLU A 253 -3.30 -22.65 5.49
CA GLU A 253 -4.34 -23.68 5.53
C GLU A 253 -4.15 -24.77 4.47
N GLU A 254 -3.75 -24.38 3.26
CA GLU A 254 -3.46 -25.31 2.17
C GLU A 254 -2.26 -26.21 2.50
N LEU A 255 -1.17 -25.62 3.01
CA LEU A 255 0.07 -26.33 3.31
C LEU A 255 -0.02 -27.23 4.54
N PHE A 256 -0.73 -26.78 5.57
CA PHE A 256 -0.78 -27.47 6.87
C PHE A 256 -2.09 -28.21 7.12
N ARG A 257 -3.10 -28.05 6.25
CA ARG A 257 -4.43 -28.67 6.36
C ARG A 257 -5.17 -28.33 7.67
N GLU A 258 -4.85 -27.19 8.26
CA GLU A 258 -5.45 -26.68 9.49
C GLU A 258 -5.54 -25.14 9.44
N ARG A 259 -6.50 -24.58 10.18
CA ARG A 259 -6.57 -23.12 10.37
C ARG A 259 -5.44 -22.65 11.27
N ALA A 260 -4.85 -21.49 10.94
CA ALA A 260 -3.83 -20.87 11.76
C ALA A 260 -4.41 -20.52 13.15
N PRO A 261 -3.88 -21.07 14.26
CA PRO A 261 -4.45 -20.89 15.60
C PRO A 261 -3.99 -19.56 16.22
N ILE A 262 -4.27 -18.44 15.55
CA ILE A 262 -3.79 -17.11 15.95
C ILE A 262 -4.67 -16.57 17.08
N GLU A 263 -4.10 -16.44 18.28
CA GLU A 263 -4.75 -15.89 19.48
C GLU A 263 -4.20 -14.50 19.84
N LYS A 264 -3.02 -14.14 19.31
CA LYS A 264 -2.32 -12.87 19.60
C LYS A 264 -1.58 -12.35 18.39
N ILE A 265 -1.50 -11.02 18.24
CA ILE A 265 -0.71 -10.36 17.20
C ILE A 265 0.35 -9.47 17.84
N ILE A 266 1.60 -9.58 17.36
CA ILE A 266 2.71 -8.71 17.73
C ILE A 266 3.16 -7.91 16.50
N LEU A 267 3.20 -6.59 16.64
CA LEU A 267 3.79 -5.67 15.68
C LEU A 267 5.17 -5.22 16.16
N ILE A 268 6.19 -5.41 15.33
CA ILE A 268 7.55 -4.93 15.54
C ILE A 268 7.88 -3.92 14.45
N GLY A 269 8.45 -2.77 14.81
CA GLY A 269 8.84 -1.72 13.88
C GLY A 269 8.31 -0.36 14.30
N ARG A 270 8.74 0.70 13.59
CA ARG A 270 8.44 2.08 14.00
C ARG A 270 7.13 2.61 13.38
N LEU A 271 6.76 2.23 12.16
CA LEU A 271 5.48 2.59 11.53
C LEU A 271 4.44 1.46 11.62
N THR A 272 3.81 1.28 12.79
CA THR A 272 2.90 0.14 13.01
C THR A 272 1.44 0.41 12.67
N PHE A 273 0.96 1.65 12.75
CA PHE A 273 -0.48 1.95 12.67
C PHE A 273 -1.17 1.47 11.38
N PRO A 274 -0.54 1.50 10.17
CA PRO A 274 -1.21 1.01 8.97
C PRO A 274 -1.45 -0.50 9.02
N PHE A 275 -0.55 -1.24 9.68
CA PHE A 275 -0.65 -2.68 9.87
C PHE A 275 -1.67 -3.02 10.95
N GLU A 276 -1.70 -2.25 12.03
CA GLU A 276 -2.71 -2.35 13.09
C GLU A 276 -4.13 -2.17 12.52
N ASP A 277 -4.36 -1.12 11.73
CA ASP A 277 -5.66 -0.86 11.08
C ASP A 277 -6.09 -2.00 10.13
N VAL A 278 -5.15 -2.67 9.47
CA VAL A 278 -5.44 -3.81 8.57
C VAL A 278 -5.70 -5.09 9.36
N LEU A 279 -4.83 -5.42 10.30
CA LEU A 279 -4.91 -6.64 11.09
C LEU A 279 -6.14 -6.62 12.01
N GLY A 280 -6.50 -5.47 12.57
CA GLY A 280 -7.70 -5.33 13.40
C GLY A 280 -9.01 -5.52 12.63
N LYS A 281 -8.99 -5.37 11.30
CA LYS A 281 -10.15 -5.73 10.44
C LYS A 281 -10.21 -7.23 10.19
N ILE A 282 -9.06 -7.85 9.94
CA ILE A 282 -8.97 -9.28 9.59
C ILE A 282 -9.18 -10.15 10.82
N PHE A 283 -8.67 -9.73 11.98
CA PHE A 283 -8.68 -10.51 13.21
C PHE A 283 -9.36 -9.75 14.35
N PRO A 284 -10.40 -10.32 14.99
CA PRO A 284 -11.01 -9.74 16.18
C PRO A 284 -10.23 -10.14 17.46
N ILE A 285 -8.91 -9.93 17.48
CA ILE A 285 -8.02 -10.36 18.57
C ILE A 285 -7.04 -9.23 18.96
N PRO A 286 -6.40 -9.31 20.15
CA PRO A 286 -5.47 -8.28 20.62
C PRO A 286 -4.24 -8.10 19.71
N ILE A 287 -3.90 -6.83 19.47
CA ILE A 287 -2.68 -6.41 18.77
C ILE A 287 -1.81 -5.66 19.76
N GLU A 288 -0.60 -6.15 20.00
CA GLU A 288 0.41 -5.49 20.82
C GLU A 288 1.58 -5.01 19.96
N LYS A 289 2.22 -3.93 20.41
CA LYS A 289 3.43 -3.38 19.80
C LYS A 289 4.59 -3.72 20.71
N LEU A 290 5.66 -4.23 20.12
CA LEU A 290 6.86 -4.63 20.86
C LEU A 290 8.05 -3.79 20.41
N ASP A 291 8.75 -3.21 21.38
CA ASP A 291 10.00 -2.50 21.13
C ASP A 291 11.13 -3.52 20.90
N GLY A 292 12.02 -3.23 19.95
CA GLY A 292 13.19 -4.06 19.71
C GLY A 292 14.10 -4.21 20.94
N LYS A 293 14.05 -3.30 21.91
CA LYS A 293 14.75 -3.47 23.20
C LYS A 293 14.24 -4.69 23.98
N GLU A 294 12.94 -4.94 23.94
CA GLU A 294 12.30 -6.05 24.66
C GLU A 294 12.77 -7.40 24.12
N MET A 295 13.12 -7.48 22.82
CA MET A 295 13.67 -8.70 22.19
C MET A 295 14.96 -9.22 22.83
N ILE A 296 15.75 -8.35 23.48
CA ILE A 296 16.99 -8.80 24.15
C ILE A 296 16.68 -9.66 25.37
N GLY A 297 15.58 -9.38 26.07
CA GLY A 297 15.22 -10.05 27.33
C GLY A 297 14.38 -11.32 27.17
N LEU A 298 13.88 -11.62 25.96
CA LEU A 298 12.99 -12.76 25.74
C LEU A 298 13.74 -14.10 25.70
N SER A 299 13.14 -15.16 26.22
CA SER A 299 13.64 -16.53 26.03
C SER A 299 13.14 -17.09 24.70
N ALA A 300 14.00 -17.83 23.98
CA ALA A 300 13.58 -18.51 22.76
C ALA A 300 12.54 -19.59 23.10
N VAL A 301 11.37 -19.51 22.47
CA VAL A 301 10.24 -20.45 22.68
C VAL A 301 10.30 -21.57 21.64
N ASN A 302 10.62 -21.22 20.41
CA ASN A 302 10.71 -22.14 19.29
C ASN A 302 12.14 -22.08 18.74
N PRO A 303 13.11 -22.87 19.24
CA PRO A 303 14.50 -22.81 18.80
C PRO A 303 14.68 -23.37 17.38
N ILE A 304 13.78 -24.27 16.95
CA ILE A 304 13.71 -24.77 15.58
C ILE A 304 12.68 -23.93 14.85
N PHE A 305 13.01 -23.49 13.63
CA PHE A 305 12.03 -22.86 12.76
C PHE A 305 11.83 -23.63 11.46
N LYS A 306 10.59 -23.60 10.97
CA LYS A 306 10.23 -24.13 9.66
C LYS A 306 9.93 -22.97 8.71
N VAL A 307 10.34 -23.12 7.46
CA VAL A 307 10.19 -22.08 6.45
C VAL A 307 9.16 -22.55 5.44
N SER A 308 8.10 -21.77 5.30
CA SER A 308 7.09 -21.93 4.26
C SER A 308 7.03 -20.65 3.46
N LEU A 309 8.11 -20.32 2.73
CA LEU A 309 8.20 -19.03 2.05
C LEU A 309 7.41 -19.04 0.74
N ARG A 310 6.19 -18.47 0.76
CA ARG A 310 5.53 -18.07 -0.49
C ARG A 310 6.04 -16.68 -0.89
N LYS A 311 6.64 -16.59 -2.08
CA LYS A 311 7.03 -15.29 -2.65
C LYS A 311 5.77 -14.50 -2.97
N ILE A 312 5.67 -13.31 -2.40
CA ILE A 312 4.60 -12.35 -2.69
C ILE A 312 5.22 -11.21 -3.50
N ASP A 313 4.76 -11.07 -4.74
CA ASP A 313 5.08 -9.93 -5.59
C ASP A 313 3.77 -9.22 -5.95
N PHE A 314 3.76 -7.89 -5.86
CA PHE A 314 2.60 -7.12 -6.28
C PHE A 314 2.59 -6.97 -7.80
N PRO A 315 1.47 -7.27 -8.46
CA PRO A 315 1.42 -7.20 -9.91
C PRO A 315 1.52 -5.75 -10.40
N LEU A 316 2.41 -5.55 -11.37
CA LEU A 316 2.54 -4.28 -12.12
C LEU A 316 1.36 -4.07 -13.08
N ASP A 317 0.77 -5.18 -13.53
CA ASP A 317 -0.44 -5.20 -14.35
C ASP A 317 -1.66 -5.41 -13.45
N GLY A 318 -2.49 -4.38 -13.33
CA GLY A 318 -3.71 -4.40 -12.51
C GLY A 318 -4.96 -4.69 -13.32
N ARG A 319 -4.83 -5.17 -14.55
CA ARG A 319 -5.94 -5.45 -15.46
C ARG A 319 -6.55 -6.82 -15.21
N PHE A 320 -7.83 -6.98 -15.55
CA PHE A 320 -8.40 -8.32 -15.68
C PHE A 320 -7.78 -9.06 -16.87
N PRO A 321 -7.53 -10.38 -16.77
CA PRO A 321 -7.26 -11.19 -17.95
C PRO A 321 -8.46 -11.10 -18.91
N ASN A 322 -8.19 -11.02 -20.21
CA ASN A 322 -9.21 -10.98 -21.27
C ASN A 322 -10.15 -12.19 -21.14
N LEU A 323 -11.31 -11.98 -20.52
CA LEU A 323 -12.36 -12.99 -20.40
C LEU A 323 -13.25 -12.87 -21.64
N LYS A 324 -13.46 -14.00 -22.32
CA LYS A 324 -14.51 -14.08 -23.34
C LYS A 324 -15.85 -14.04 -22.63
N ILE A 325 -16.54 -12.91 -22.72
CA ILE A 325 -17.90 -12.79 -22.20
C ILE A 325 -18.82 -13.57 -23.14
N PRO A 326 -19.61 -14.53 -22.61
CA PRO A 326 -20.55 -15.28 -23.43
C PRO A 326 -21.62 -14.33 -23.98
N SER A 327 -21.96 -14.48 -25.26
CA SER A 327 -23.09 -13.78 -25.88
C SER A 327 -24.41 -14.36 -25.42
N LEU A 328 -25.47 -13.53 -25.42
CA LEU A 328 -26.85 -14.03 -25.35
C LEU A 328 -27.20 -14.76 -26.65
N ASP A 329 -28.12 -15.72 -26.55
CA ASP A 329 -28.68 -16.37 -27.72
C ASP A 329 -29.58 -15.38 -28.46
N SER A 330 -29.67 -15.44 -29.80
CA SER A 330 -30.37 -14.44 -30.62
C SER A 330 -31.86 -14.29 -30.32
N SER A 331 -32.45 -15.23 -29.57
CA SER A 331 -33.83 -15.24 -29.12
C SER A 331 -34.08 -14.57 -27.75
N ASP A 332 -33.04 -14.21 -26.99
CA ASP A 332 -33.21 -13.62 -25.66
C ASP A 332 -33.59 -12.12 -25.77
N GLU A 333 -34.80 -11.76 -25.34
CA GLU A 333 -35.23 -10.35 -25.25
C GLU A 333 -34.35 -9.57 -24.25
N ILE A 334 -33.69 -8.50 -24.70
CA ILE A 334 -32.85 -7.66 -23.84
C ILE A 334 -33.75 -6.75 -22.98
N ASN A 335 -33.98 -7.14 -21.73
CA ASN A 335 -34.72 -6.34 -20.75
C ASN A 335 -34.01 -6.24 -19.39
N VAL A 336 -34.43 -5.29 -18.56
CA VAL A 336 -33.85 -5.05 -17.23
C VAL A 336 -34.17 -6.19 -16.24
N SER A 337 -35.33 -6.85 -16.37
CA SER A 337 -35.76 -7.89 -15.42
C SER A 337 -34.91 -9.16 -15.47
N LEU A 338 -34.29 -9.46 -16.61
CA LEU A 338 -33.35 -10.56 -16.77
C LEU A 338 -32.01 -10.33 -16.06
N LEU A 339 -31.59 -9.07 -15.85
CA LEU A 339 -30.32 -8.75 -15.20
C LEU A 339 -30.23 -9.37 -13.81
N ARG A 340 -31.29 -9.20 -13.01
CA ARG A 340 -31.36 -9.75 -11.65
C ARG A 340 -31.29 -11.29 -11.66
N LYS A 341 -31.93 -11.93 -12.64
CA LYS A 341 -31.92 -13.39 -12.80
C LYS A 341 -30.51 -13.91 -13.08
N TYR A 342 -29.77 -13.29 -14.01
CA TYR A 342 -28.40 -13.71 -14.32
C TYR A 342 -27.44 -13.40 -13.17
N TYR A 343 -27.56 -12.22 -12.55
CA TYR A 343 -26.73 -11.85 -11.40
C TYR A 343 -26.89 -12.81 -10.22
N ASN A 344 -28.13 -13.18 -9.85
CA ASN A 344 -28.39 -14.12 -8.75
C ASN A 344 -27.83 -15.53 -9.04
N LYS A 345 -27.71 -15.91 -10.31
CA LYS A 345 -27.09 -17.18 -10.73
C LYS A 345 -25.58 -17.08 -10.93
N GLN A 346 -24.98 -15.90 -10.74
CA GLN A 346 -23.59 -15.60 -11.07
C GLN A 346 -23.21 -15.93 -12.52
N ASP A 347 -24.17 -15.83 -13.44
CA ASP A 347 -23.98 -16.14 -14.86
C ASP A 347 -23.37 -14.94 -15.59
N LEU A 348 -22.26 -15.12 -16.31
CA LEU A 348 -21.59 -14.03 -17.05
C LEU A 348 -22.44 -13.42 -18.17
N LYS A 349 -23.52 -14.09 -18.63
CA LYS A 349 -24.49 -13.50 -19.58
C LYS A 349 -25.09 -12.18 -19.09
N GLY A 350 -25.23 -11.98 -17.78
CA GLY A 350 -25.74 -10.71 -17.25
C GLY A 350 -24.76 -9.54 -17.42
N ILE A 351 -23.46 -9.79 -17.59
CA ILE A 351 -22.47 -8.74 -17.92
C ILE A 351 -22.73 -8.22 -19.34
N PHE A 352 -22.93 -9.12 -20.30
CA PHE A 352 -23.30 -8.75 -21.67
C PHE A 352 -24.61 -7.93 -21.69
N LEU A 353 -25.57 -8.30 -20.84
CA LEU A 353 -26.83 -7.57 -20.71
C LEU A 353 -26.64 -6.15 -20.14
N ILE A 354 -25.70 -5.93 -19.21
CA ILE A 354 -25.31 -4.59 -18.75
C ILE A 354 -24.76 -3.75 -19.91
N GLU A 355 -23.83 -4.31 -20.71
CA GLU A 355 -23.26 -3.61 -21.87
C GLU A 355 -24.36 -3.19 -22.84
N LYS A 356 -25.26 -4.12 -23.21
CA LYS A 356 -26.34 -3.84 -24.16
C LYS A 356 -27.38 -2.85 -23.65
N LEU A 357 -27.78 -2.94 -22.39
CA LEU A 357 -28.70 -1.96 -21.80
C LEU A 357 -28.08 -0.57 -21.67
N THR A 358 -26.76 -0.47 -21.53
CA THR A 358 -26.04 0.82 -21.49
C THR A 358 -26.01 1.51 -22.86
N GLU A 359 -25.92 0.73 -23.95
CA GLU A 359 -25.91 1.24 -25.32
C GLU A 359 -27.32 1.57 -25.86
N LYS A 360 -28.36 0.96 -25.27
CA LYS A 360 -29.75 1.15 -25.68
C LYS A 360 -30.31 2.49 -25.20
N GLN A 361 -31.12 3.16 -26.02
CA GLN A 361 -31.98 4.23 -25.56
C GLN A 361 -33.13 3.66 -24.74
N LEU A 362 -33.04 3.79 -23.42
CA LEU A 362 -34.07 3.36 -22.47
C LEU A 362 -35.06 4.51 -22.22
N SER A 363 -36.33 4.19 -22.01
CA SER A 363 -37.29 5.16 -21.47
C SER A 363 -36.88 5.59 -20.05
N ASP A 364 -37.34 6.75 -19.57
CA ASP A 364 -36.95 7.26 -18.24
C ASP A 364 -37.24 6.26 -17.12
N LYS A 365 -38.38 5.58 -17.18
CA LYS A 365 -38.77 4.54 -16.22
C LYS A 365 -37.86 3.31 -16.27
N GLU A 366 -37.54 2.82 -17.47
CA GLU A 366 -36.61 1.69 -17.64
C GLU A 366 -35.20 2.06 -17.22
N LYS A 367 -34.78 3.30 -17.47
CA LYS A 367 -33.47 3.83 -17.09
C LYS A 367 -33.33 3.91 -15.58
N GLU A 368 -34.33 4.44 -14.87
CA GLU A 368 -34.36 4.43 -13.41
C GLU A 368 -34.28 3.00 -12.87
N GLN A 369 -35.09 2.09 -13.41
CA GLN A 369 -35.08 0.68 -13.01
C GLN A 369 -33.71 0.03 -13.25
N PHE A 370 -33.08 0.31 -14.39
CA PHE A 370 -31.75 -0.21 -14.70
C PHE A 370 -30.71 0.32 -13.72
N ILE A 371 -30.69 1.62 -13.43
CA ILE A 371 -29.79 2.22 -12.44
C ILE A 371 -30.00 1.61 -11.05
N PHE A 372 -31.25 1.32 -10.65
CA PHE A 372 -31.54 0.61 -9.40
C PHE A 372 -30.95 -0.79 -9.36
N GLU A 373 -31.03 -1.56 -10.45
CA GLU A 373 -30.38 -2.88 -10.52
C GLU A 373 -28.85 -2.75 -10.46
N LEU A 374 -28.26 -1.77 -11.15
CA LEU A 374 -26.81 -1.51 -11.08
C LEU A 374 -26.37 -1.17 -9.64
N LEU A 375 -27.12 -0.30 -8.95
CA LEU A 375 -26.87 0.02 -7.53
C LEU A 375 -27.00 -1.23 -6.63
N SER A 376 -27.99 -2.09 -6.90
CA SER A 376 -28.16 -3.36 -6.20
C SER A 376 -26.95 -4.27 -6.40
N ILE A 377 -26.41 -4.35 -7.63
CA ILE A 377 -25.18 -5.08 -7.94
C ILE A 377 -24.00 -4.49 -7.15
N LEU A 378 -23.78 -3.17 -7.16
CA LEU A 378 -22.67 -2.55 -6.43
C LEU A 378 -22.71 -2.84 -4.92
N LYS A 379 -23.91 -2.81 -4.32
CA LYS A 379 -24.14 -3.08 -2.89
C LYS A 379 -23.99 -4.55 -2.52
N ARG A 380 -24.46 -5.45 -3.37
CA ARG A 380 -24.53 -6.90 -3.08
C ARG A 380 -23.33 -7.68 -3.58
N SER A 381 -22.54 -7.11 -4.49
CA SER A 381 -21.36 -7.79 -5.02
C SER A 381 -20.36 -8.00 -3.89
N SER A 382 -20.04 -9.25 -3.63
CA SER A 382 -18.99 -9.62 -2.69
C SER A 382 -17.65 -9.77 -3.41
N TYR A 383 -16.54 -9.62 -2.69
CA TYR A 383 -15.21 -9.92 -3.24
C TYR A 383 -14.90 -11.42 -3.20
N ARG A 384 -15.89 -12.29 -2.96
CA ARG A 384 -15.72 -13.74 -2.79
C ARG A 384 -15.57 -14.54 -4.09
N THR A 385 -15.99 -13.97 -5.22
CA THR A 385 -15.89 -14.65 -6.53
C THR A 385 -15.43 -13.69 -7.61
N LYS A 386 -14.73 -14.22 -8.62
CA LYS A 386 -14.23 -13.43 -9.74
C LYS A 386 -15.37 -12.80 -10.55
N GLU A 387 -16.45 -13.54 -10.72
CA GLU A 387 -17.69 -13.14 -11.39
C GLU A 387 -18.28 -11.91 -10.71
N SER A 388 -18.34 -11.87 -9.38
CA SER A 388 -18.87 -10.73 -8.63
C SER A 388 -18.05 -9.47 -8.86
N ILE A 389 -16.72 -9.58 -8.91
CA ILE A 389 -15.83 -8.42 -9.18
C ILE A 389 -16.03 -7.91 -10.61
N LEU A 390 -16.25 -8.81 -11.58
CA LEU A 390 -16.56 -8.42 -12.96
C LEU A 390 -17.89 -7.67 -13.04
N TYR A 391 -18.95 -8.20 -12.44
CA TYR A 391 -20.25 -7.53 -12.34
C TYR A 391 -20.13 -6.12 -11.75
N LEU A 392 -19.33 -5.96 -10.69
CA LEU A 392 -19.06 -4.66 -10.09
C LEU A 392 -18.37 -3.71 -11.08
N ASN A 393 -17.31 -4.15 -11.77
CA ASN A 393 -16.61 -3.31 -12.74
C ASN A 393 -17.54 -2.86 -13.88
N TYR A 394 -18.36 -3.77 -14.40
CA TYR A 394 -19.30 -3.48 -15.48
C TYR A 394 -20.45 -2.56 -15.03
N ALA A 395 -20.95 -2.72 -13.81
CA ALA A 395 -21.93 -1.81 -13.25
C ALA A 395 -21.37 -0.39 -13.08
N ILE A 396 -20.12 -0.25 -12.59
CA ILE A 396 -19.43 1.05 -12.51
C ILE A 396 -19.24 1.66 -13.90
N SER A 397 -18.80 0.85 -14.88
CA SER A 397 -18.65 1.29 -16.27
C SER A 397 -19.96 1.82 -16.84
N ALA A 398 -21.07 1.10 -16.66
CA ALA A 398 -22.39 1.53 -17.10
C ALA A 398 -22.82 2.85 -16.44
N LEU A 399 -22.73 2.94 -15.11
CA LEU A 399 -23.07 4.16 -14.36
C LEU A 399 -22.20 5.37 -14.75
N SER A 400 -20.96 5.14 -15.18
CA SER A 400 -20.10 6.21 -15.68
C SER A 400 -20.54 6.79 -17.04
N LYS A 401 -21.30 6.02 -17.83
CA LYS A 401 -21.74 6.38 -19.19
C LYS A 401 -23.18 6.89 -19.23
N LEU A 402 -24.07 6.37 -18.39
CA LEU A 402 -25.48 6.76 -18.32
C LEU A 402 -25.65 8.20 -17.79
N ASP A 403 -26.75 8.87 -18.13
CA ASP A 403 -27.14 10.11 -17.45
C ASP A 403 -28.00 9.76 -16.24
N ILE A 404 -27.52 10.11 -15.05
CA ILE A 404 -28.13 9.67 -13.80
C ILE A 404 -29.20 10.68 -13.36
N PRO A 405 -30.46 10.24 -13.14
CA PRO A 405 -31.51 11.05 -12.55
C PRO A 405 -31.12 11.64 -11.19
N GLU A 406 -31.56 12.86 -10.88
CA GLU A 406 -31.12 13.59 -9.69
C GLU A 406 -31.46 12.88 -8.38
N ASN A 407 -32.63 12.25 -8.31
CA ASN A 407 -33.11 11.42 -7.20
C ASN A 407 -32.20 10.20 -6.91
N LEU A 408 -31.40 9.74 -7.88
CA LEU A 408 -30.49 8.61 -7.75
C LEU A 408 -29.02 9.00 -7.67
N PHE A 409 -28.67 10.23 -8.08
CA PHE A 409 -27.29 10.67 -8.20
C PHE A 409 -26.49 10.53 -6.91
N GLN A 410 -27.05 10.94 -5.76
CA GLN A 410 -26.37 10.85 -4.47
C GLN A 410 -26.06 9.40 -4.07
N LYS A 411 -26.99 8.47 -4.34
CA LYS A 411 -26.78 7.04 -4.07
C LYS A 411 -25.66 6.46 -4.93
N VAL A 412 -25.61 6.84 -6.20
CA VAL A 412 -24.51 6.43 -7.10
C VAL A 412 -23.18 7.04 -6.65
N LEU A 413 -23.21 8.31 -6.24
CA LEU A 413 -22.03 9.03 -5.77
C LEU A 413 -21.38 8.33 -4.55
N GLU A 414 -22.20 7.94 -3.57
CA GLU A 414 -21.74 7.22 -2.37
C GLU A 414 -21.05 5.89 -2.72
N GLU A 415 -21.66 5.09 -3.60
CA GLU A 415 -21.07 3.84 -4.07
C GLU A 415 -19.76 4.07 -4.83
N MET A 416 -19.72 5.07 -5.72
CA MET A 416 -18.50 5.41 -6.47
C MET A 416 -17.35 5.80 -5.54
N ILE A 417 -17.63 6.54 -4.47
CA ILE A 417 -16.62 6.93 -3.49
C ILE A 417 -16.11 5.72 -2.72
N GLU A 418 -17.02 4.86 -2.24
CA GLU A 418 -16.63 3.64 -1.52
C GLU A 418 -15.71 2.77 -2.38
N LYS A 419 -16.05 2.59 -3.66
CA LYS A 419 -15.24 1.78 -4.59
C LYS A 419 -13.99 2.50 -5.09
N ALA A 420 -13.90 3.83 -4.99
CA ALA A 420 -12.72 4.60 -5.40
C ALA A 420 -11.48 4.23 -4.60
N PHE A 421 -11.63 3.97 -3.30
CA PHE A 421 -10.52 3.63 -2.38
C PHE A 421 -10.32 2.12 -2.15
N ASN A 422 -11.12 1.27 -2.79
CA ASN A 422 -10.85 -0.17 -2.78
C ASN A 422 -9.84 -0.54 -3.88
N TRP A 423 -8.54 -0.51 -3.57
CA TRP A 423 -7.45 -0.74 -4.54
C TRP A 423 -7.25 -2.20 -4.95
N PHE A 424 -8.01 -3.13 -4.36
CA PHE A 424 -8.15 -4.50 -4.86
C PHE A 424 -8.89 -4.54 -6.21
N LEU A 425 -9.72 -3.52 -6.49
CA LEU A 425 -10.39 -3.39 -7.77
C LEU A 425 -9.39 -3.05 -8.90
N PRO A 426 -9.58 -3.64 -10.10
CA PRO A 426 -8.71 -3.40 -11.25
C PRO A 426 -8.60 -1.95 -11.70
N ILE A 427 -7.54 -1.66 -12.45
CA ILE A 427 -7.25 -0.30 -12.93
C ILE A 427 -8.36 0.24 -13.83
N GLU A 428 -9.01 -0.61 -14.61
CA GLU A 428 -10.17 -0.25 -15.44
C GLU A 428 -11.31 0.30 -14.60
N THR A 429 -11.57 -0.32 -13.45
CA THR A 429 -12.57 0.17 -12.50
C THR A 429 -12.21 1.57 -12.01
N LYS A 430 -10.92 1.83 -11.73
CA LYS A 430 -10.44 3.17 -11.33
C LYS A 430 -10.56 4.20 -12.44
N MET A 431 -10.31 3.79 -13.68
CA MET A 431 -10.51 4.64 -14.86
C MET A 431 -11.99 4.95 -15.09
N ASN A 432 -12.89 3.98 -14.90
CA ASN A 432 -14.34 4.19 -15.00
C ASN A 432 -14.84 5.16 -13.90
N ILE A 433 -14.34 5.03 -12.67
CA ILE A 433 -14.63 6.00 -11.60
C ILE A 433 -14.08 7.39 -11.94
N LEU A 434 -12.86 7.48 -12.51
CA LEU A 434 -12.32 8.76 -12.98
C LEU A 434 -13.18 9.37 -14.09
N TYR A 435 -13.64 8.57 -15.05
CA TYR A 435 -14.51 9.01 -16.13
C TYR A 435 -15.86 9.50 -15.58
N PHE A 436 -16.45 8.78 -14.63
CA PHE A 436 -17.63 9.24 -13.88
C PHE A 436 -17.36 10.61 -13.24
N CYS A 437 -16.22 10.78 -12.58
CA CYS A 437 -15.86 12.04 -11.94
C CYS A 437 -15.69 13.19 -12.95
N TYR A 438 -15.15 12.88 -14.13
CA TYR A 438 -14.99 13.83 -15.22
C TYR A 438 -16.34 14.27 -15.79
N LYS A 439 -17.20 13.30 -16.15
CA LYS A 439 -18.54 13.53 -16.71
C LYS A 439 -19.43 14.35 -15.77
N PHE A 440 -19.42 14.03 -14.48
CA PHE A 440 -20.28 14.67 -13.47
C PHE A 440 -19.56 15.73 -12.63
N SER A 441 -18.43 16.25 -13.13
CA SER A 441 -17.56 17.19 -12.39
C SER A 441 -18.29 18.39 -11.77
N ASP A 442 -19.34 18.90 -12.43
CA ASP A 442 -20.12 20.05 -11.94
C ASP A 442 -21.07 19.69 -10.77
N LYS A 443 -21.35 18.40 -10.56
CA LYS A 443 -22.22 17.88 -9.49
C LYS A 443 -21.45 17.30 -8.31
N LEU A 444 -20.13 17.16 -8.39
CA LEU A 444 -19.31 16.56 -7.33
C LEU A 444 -19.08 17.55 -6.18
N LYS A 445 -19.61 17.21 -5.00
CA LYS A 445 -19.44 18.00 -3.76
C LYS A 445 -18.62 17.30 -2.68
N ASP A 446 -18.28 16.02 -2.85
CA ASP A 446 -17.58 15.24 -1.82
C ASP A 446 -16.06 15.47 -1.83
N GLU A 447 -15.51 15.88 -0.69
CA GLU A 447 -14.07 16.16 -0.49
C GLU A 447 -13.18 14.93 -0.68
N ARG A 448 -13.72 13.71 -0.58
CA ARG A 448 -12.93 12.49 -0.80
C ARG A 448 -12.48 12.35 -2.25
N PHE A 449 -13.22 12.89 -3.22
CA PHE A 449 -12.71 12.94 -4.61
C PHE A 449 -11.49 13.85 -4.75
N LYS A 450 -11.44 14.91 -3.94
CA LYS A 450 -10.28 15.77 -3.82
C LYS A 450 -9.05 14.96 -3.35
N ILE A 451 -9.23 13.90 -2.57
CA ILE A 451 -8.15 12.96 -2.20
C ILE A 451 -7.89 11.95 -3.32
N PHE A 452 -8.93 11.31 -3.85
CA PHE A 452 -8.82 10.25 -4.86
C PHE A 452 -8.06 10.69 -6.11
N LEU A 453 -8.35 11.88 -6.64
CA LEU A 453 -7.78 12.35 -7.91
C LEU A 453 -6.23 12.47 -7.90
N PRO A 454 -5.59 13.23 -6.99
CA PRO A 454 -4.12 13.25 -6.87
C PRO A 454 -3.53 11.91 -6.43
N LEU A 455 -4.29 11.11 -5.67
CA LEU A 455 -3.85 9.76 -5.29
C LEU A 455 -3.80 8.83 -6.50
N LEU A 456 -4.75 8.93 -7.44
CA LEU A 456 -4.74 8.15 -8.67
C LEU A 456 -3.50 8.44 -9.50
N LEU A 457 -3.08 9.71 -9.64
CA LEU A 457 -1.82 10.08 -10.30
C LEU A 457 -0.60 9.43 -9.65
N THR A 458 -0.64 9.26 -8.33
CA THR A 458 0.41 8.59 -7.55
C THR A 458 0.39 7.08 -7.81
N TYR A 459 -0.79 6.47 -7.75
CA TYR A 459 -1.01 5.03 -7.92
C TYR A 459 -0.57 4.53 -9.31
N ILE A 460 -0.86 5.28 -10.38
CA ILE A 460 -0.54 4.86 -11.75
C ILE A 460 0.93 5.04 -12.15
N ARG A 461 1.76 5.61 -11.27
CA ARG A 461 3.17 5.89 -11.57
C ARG A 461 3.89 4.63 -12.04
N ASP A 462 3.71 3.54 -11.30
CA ASP A 462 4.46 2.29 -11.49
C ASP A 462 3.62 1.21 -12.21
N LYS A 463 2.46 1.57 -12.75
CA LYS A 463 1.55 0.66 -13.49
C LYS A 463 1.84 0.64 -14.98
N LYS A 464 1.63 -0.52 -15.62
CA LYS A 464 1.75 -0.67 -17.08
C LYS A 464 0.55 -0.04 -17.79
N LEU A 465 0.74 1.19 -18.28
CA LEU A 465 -0.25 1.97 -19.02
C LEU A 465 0.35 2.53 -20.30
N THR A 466 -0.47 2.62 -21.34
CA THR A 466 -0.17 3.32 -22.59
C THR A 466 -0.05 4.82 -22.35
N GLU A 467 0.62 5.54 -23.26
CA GLU A 467 0.73 6.99 -23.18
C GLU A 467 -0.65 7.69 -23.27
N GLY A 468 -1.54 7.17 -24.11
CA GLY A 468 -2.92 7.65 -24.22
C GLY A 468 -3.68 7.56 -22.90
N GLU A 469 -3.60 6.43 -22.20
CA GLU A 469 -4.23 6.25 -20.87
C GLU A 469 -3.63 7.22 -19.84
N ARG A 470 -2.31 7.39 -19.82
CA ARG A 470 -1.65 8.33 -18.90
C ARG A 470 -2.06 9.78 -19.16
N ASN A 471 -2.17 10.17 -20.43
CA ASN A 471 -2.61 11.51 -20.82
C ASN A 471 -4.09 11.73 -20.45
N PHE A 472 -4.96 10.76 -20.73
CA PHE A 472 -6.36 10.82 -20.31
C PHE A 472 -6.48 11.01 -18.80
N ILE A 473 -5.80 10.18 -18.00
CA ILE A 473 -5.89 10.25 -16.54
C ILE A 473 -5.44 11.61 -16.04
N ARG A 474 -4.34 12.13 -16.58
CA ARG A 474 -3.81 13.43 -16.19
C ARG A 474 -4.79 14.56 -16.52
N THR A 475 -5.29 14.62 -17.74
CA THR A 475 -6.23 15.66 -18.20
C THR A 475 -7.53 15.61 -17.41
N ALA A 476 -8.09 14.41 -17.20
CA ALA A 476 -9.32 14.23 -16.43
C ALA A 476 -9.12 14.67 -14.97
N VAL A 477 -8.02 14.28 -14.31
CA VAL A 477 -7.71 14.72 -12.95
C VAL A 477 -7.58 16.24 -12.86
N GLU A 478 -6.79 16.87 -13.72
CA GLU A 478 -6.56 18.31 -13.71
C GLU A 478 -7.87 19.09 -13.93
N THR A 479 -8.70 18.65 -14.89
CA THR A 479 -9.99 19.29 -15.22
C THR A 479 -10.99 19.13 -14.09
N THR A 480 -11.20 17.91 -13.61
CA THR A 480 -12.17 17.62 -12.55
C THR A 480 -11.80 18.32 -11.25
N PHE A 481 -10.52 18.29 -10.87
CA PHE A 481 -10.06 18.92 -9.64
C PHE A 481 -10.29 20.44 -9.63
N SER A 482 -10.04 21.08 -10.77
CA SER A 482 -10.26 22.52 -10.94
C SER A 482 -11.73 22.90 -10.77
N LYS A 483 -12.65 22.11 -11.34
CA LYS A 483 -14.10 22.31 -11.20
C LYS A 483 -14.60 22.11 -9.76
N ILE A 484 -14.15 21.04 -9.10
CA ILE A 484 -14.50 20.78 -7.68
C ILE A 484 -14.02 21.95 -6.80
N LYS A 485 -12.82 22.49 -7.05
CA LYS A 485 -12.27 23.62 -6.31
C LYS A 485 -13.12 24.89 -6.45
N ILE A 486 -13.65 25.17 -7.65
CA ILE A 486 -14.51 26.34 -7.90
C ILE A 486 -15.87 26.17 -7.22
N SER A 487 -16.50 25.00 -7.37
CA SER A 487 -17.83 24.69 -6.81
C SER A 487 -17.89 24.91 -5.29
N LEU A 488 -16.83 24.51 -4.57
CA LEU A 488 -16.79 24.60 -3.11
C LEU A 488 -16.44 26.01 -2.61
N ARG A 489 -15.62 26.77 -3.35
CA ARG A 489 -15.39 28.19 -3.03
C ARG A 489 -16.66 29.03 -3.17
N GLY A 490 -17.49 28.75 -4.17
CA GLY A 490 -18.79 29.42 -4.31
C GLY A 490 -19.74 29.17 -3.14
N GLN A 491 -19.64 28.02 -2.46
CA GLN A 491 -20.44 27.72 -1.27
C GLN A 491 -19.91 28.41 0.00
N ASP A 492 -18.58 28.51 0.15
CA ASP A 492 -17.94 29.25 1.24
C ASP A 492 -18.22 30.78 1.18
N GLU A 493 -18.39 31.34 -0.03
CA GLU A 493 -18.76 32.75 -0.18
C GLU A 493 -20.25 33.00 0.12
N ILE A 494 -21.15 32.09 -0.30
CA ILE A 494 -22.58 32.21 -0.01
C ILE A 494 -22.87 32.06 1.49
N SER A 495 -22.19 31.14 2.17
CA SER A 495 -22.34 30.91 3.62
C SER A 495 -21.74 32.01 4.51
N ARG A 496 -20.93 32.92 3.95
CA ARG A 496 -20.45 34.13 4.64
C ARG A 496 -21.33 35.35 4.42
N ILE A 497 -22.28 35.26 3.49
CA ILE A 497 -23.22 36.34 3.14
C ILE A 497 -24.60 36.10 3.79
N SER A 498 -24.90 34.85 4.19
CA SER A 498 -26.02 34.48 5.08
C SER A 498 -25.61 34.56 6.56
#